data_AF-A0A0C9VWF8-F1
#
_entry.id   AF-A0A0C9VWF8-F1
#
_cell.length_a   1.000
_cell.length_b   1.000
_cell.length_c   1.000
_cell.angle_alpha   90.00
_cell.angle_beta   90.00
_cell.angle_gamma   90.00
#
_symmetry.space_group_name_H-M   'P 1'
#
loop_
_entity.id
_entity.type
_entity.pdbx_description
1 polymer ?
#
loop_
_entity_poly.entity_id
_entity_poly.type
_entity_poly.pdbx_seq_one_letter_code
_entity_poly.pdbx_strand_id
1 'polypeptide(L)' 'PGIRRFVWEHLLDVNRVLHRFKHAGATFSAKKLWIGMQEVNIVGHTCNYEGRIPDQARVSKISNWP' A
#
# COMPACT_ATOMS: atom_id res chain seq x y z
N PRO A 1 18.79 16.10 -12.36
CA PRO A 1 18.25 16.99 -11.31
C PRO A 1 16.72 17.07 -11.41
N GLY A 2 16.01 16.34 -10.55
CA GLY A 2 14.54 16.23 -10.61
C GLY A 2 14.00 15.09 -9.76
N ILE A 3 12.68 14.87 -9.84
CA ILE A 3 12.00 13.75 -9.17
C ILE A 3 12.45 12.43 -9.82
N ARG A 4 12.70 11.40 -9.01
CA ARG A 4 13.01 10.05 -9.53
C ARG A 4 11.80 9.52 -10.29
N ARG A 5 12.02 8.95 -11.48
CA ARG A 5 10.95 8.50 -12.38
C ARG A 5 9.89 7.63 -11.70
N PHE A 6 10.30 6.64 -10.90
CA PHE A 6 9.36 5.75 -10.20
C PHE A 6 8.46 6.49 -9.19
N VAL A 7 8.97 7.54 -8.55
CA VAL A 7 8.20 8.37 -7.60
C VAL A 7 7.15 9.16 -8.37
N TRP A 8 7.53 9.72 -9.52
CA TRP A 8 6.62 10.46 -10.38
C TRP A 8 5.49 9.57 -10.92
N GLU A 9 5.83 8.39 -11.45
CA GLU A 9 4.85 7.42 -11.96
C GLU A 9 3.87 6.98 -10.85
N HIS A 10 4.37 6.66 -9.65
CA HIS A 10 3.53 6.31 -8.51
C HIS A 10 2.55 7.43 -8.11
N LEU A 11 3.01 8.68 -8.07
CA LEU A 11 2.15 9.82 -7.73
C LEU A 11 1.08 10.09 -8.80
N LEU A 12 1.39 9.86 -10.08
CA LEU A 12 0.40 9.93 -11.16
C LEU A 12 -0.71 8.88 -10.98
N ASP A 13 -0.34 7.64 -10.65
CA ASP A 13 -1.30 6.57 -10.40
C ASP A 13 -2.18 6.88 -9.19
N VAL A 14 -1.58 7.33 -8.08
CA VAL A 14 -2.32 7.75 -6.88
C VAL A 14 -3.31 8.86 -7.21
N ASN A 15 -2.88 9.90 -7.93
CA ASN A 15 -3.76 11.00 -8.33
C ASN A 15 -4.96 10.51 -9.15
N ARG A 16 -4.73 9.62 -10.12
CA ARG A 16 -5.79 9.02 -10.94
C ARG A 16 -6.80 8.22 -10.10
N VAL A 17 -6.32 7.43 -9.14
CA VAL A 17 -7.17 6.65 -8.24
C VAL A 17 -7.99 7.58 -7.33
N LEU A 18 -7.34 8.53 -6.66
CA LEU A 18 -8.02 9.48 -5.77
C LEU A 18 -9.12 10.26 -6.49
N HIS A 19 -8.84 10.72 -7.71
CA HIS A 19 -9.81 11.45 -8.52
C HIS A 19 -11.04 10.58 -8.85
N ARG A 20 -10.85 9.32 -9.26
CA ARG A 20 -11.95 8.38 -9.55
C ARG A 20 -12.81 8.10 -8.32
N PHE A 21 -12.19 7.90 -7.17
CA PHE A 21 -12.90 7.69 -5.91
C PHE A 21 -13.72 8.92 -5.52
N LYS A 22 -13.16 10.12 -5.68
CA LYS A 22 -13.90 11.37 -5.46
C LYS A 22 -15.14 11.47 -6.36
N HIS A 23 -15.03 11.15 -7.64
CA HIS A 23 -16.16 11.15 -8.57
C HIS A 23 -17.23 10.11 -8.23
N ALA A 24 -16.83 8.97 -7.66
CA ALA A 24 -17.76 7.95 -7.16
C ALA A 24 -18.42 8.33 -5.82
N GLY A 25 -18.12 9.50 -5.24
CA GLY A 25 -18.62 9.91 -3.92
C GLY A 25 -17.99 9.14 -2.74
N ALA A 26 -16.91 8.40 -2.98
CA ALA A 26 -16.20 7.66 -1.94
C ALA A 26 -15.23 8.57 -1.17
N THR A 27 -14.94 8.20 0.07
CA THR A 27 -14.00 8.94 0.94
C THR A 27 -12.89 8.02 1.44
N PHE A 28 -11.71 8.58 1.67
CA PHE A 28 -10.59 7.89 2.28
C PHE A 28 -10.44 8.33 3.74
N SER A 29 -10.11 7.38 4.62
CA SER A 29 -9.64 7.72 5.95
C SER A 29 -8.17 8.13 5.85
N ALA A 30 -7.87 9.41 6.08
CA ALA A 30 -6.50 9.92 6.05
C ALA A 30 -5.56 9.15 7.01
N LYS A 31 -6.09 8.71 8.17
CA LYS A 31 -5.33 7.93 9.16
C LYS A 31 -4.93 6.53 8.68
N LYS A 32 -5.63 5.98 7.68
CA LYS A 32 -5.41 4.62 7.15
C LYS A 32 -4.77 4.64 5.76
N LEU A 33 -4.38 5.81 5.27
CA LEU A 33 -3.86 5.97 3.91
C LEU A 33 -2.33 5.88 3.95
N TRP A 34 -1.77 4.97 3.16
CA TRP A 34 -0.33 4.81 2.98
C TRP A 34 0.03 5.13 1.53
N ILE A 35 0.74 6.24 1.30
CA ILE A 35 1.17 6.69 -0.04
C ILE A 35 2.68 6.88 -0.04
N GLY A 36 3.37 6.30 -1.02
CA GLY A 36 4.80 6.49 -1.22
C GLY A 36 5.68 5.80 -0.17
N MET A 37 5.13 4.83 0.55
CA MET A 37 5.85 4.02 1.53
C MET A 37 6.67 2.95 0.81
N GLN A 38 7.86 2.64 1.35
CA GLN A 38 8.71 1.57 0.81
C GLN A 38 8.17 0.18 1.14
N GLU A 39 7.43 0.07 2.24
CA GLU A 39 6.80 -1.16 2.72
C GLU A 39 5.41 -0.86 3.29
N VAL A 40 4.42 -1.70 2.95
CA VAL A 40 3.04 -1.58 3.45
C VAL A 40 2.47 -2.97 3.74
N ASN A 41 1.76 -3.11 4.86
CA ASN A 41 0.98 -4.32 5.14
C ASN A 41 -0.38 -4.24 4.43
N ILE A 42 -0.58 -5.10 3.44
CA ILE A 42 -1.80 -5.19 2.63
C ILE A 42 -2.39 -6.59 2.80
N VAL A 43 -3.56 -6.68 3.42
CA VAL A 43 -4.34 -7.94 3.58
C VAL A 43 -3.47 -9.08 4.16
N GLY A 44 -2.70 -8.77 5.22
CA GLY A 44 -1.86 -9.75 5.90
C GLY A 44 -0.62 -10.18 5.12
N HIS A 45 -0.15 -9.32 4.21
CA HIS A 45 1.13 -9.47 3.53
C HIS A 45 1.91 -8.17 3.64
N THR A 46 3.17 -8.28 4.01
CA THR A 46 4.13 -7.20 3.91
C THR A 46 4.57 -7.09 2.45
N CYS A 47 4.21 -5.99 1.81
CA CYS A 47 4.55 -5.71 0.42
C CYS A 47 5.66 -4.66 0.38
N ASN A 48 6.80 -5.00 -0.21
CA ASN A 48 7.94 -4.12 -0.38
C ASN A 48 8.47 -4.20 -1.84
N TYR A 49 9.60 -3.57 -2.11
CA TYR A 49 10.22 -3.58 -3.44
C TYR A 49 10.61 -4.99 -3.92
N GLU A 50 10.99 -5.87 -2.99
CA GLU A 50 11.44 -7.24 -3.31
C GLU A 50 10.27 -8.20 -3.58
N GLY A 51 9.06 -7.83 -3.15
CA GLY A 51 7.84 -8.57 -3.45
C GLY A 51 6.87 -8.59 -2.29
N ARG A 52 6.21 -9.74 -2.10
CA ARG A 52 5.21 -9.95 -1.05
C ARG A 52 5.69 -11.03 -0.11
N ILE A 53 5.75 -10.69 1.17
CA ILE A 53 6.14 -11.58 2.25
C ILE A 53 4.90 -11.76 3.15
N PRO A 54 4.59 -12.98 3.62
CA PRO A 54 3.50 -13.17 4.56
C PRO A 54 3.75 -12.36 5.85
N ASP A 55 2.72 -11.70 6.35
CA ASP A 55 2.80 -10.96 7.61
C ASP A 55 3.19 -11.92 8.75
N GLN A 56 4.23 -11.56 9.51
CA GLN A 56 4.71 -12.40 10.61
C GLN A 56 3.60 -12.71 11.61
N ALA A 57 2.70 -11.77 11.90
CA ALA A 57 1.58 -12.01 12.79
C ALA A 57 0.66 -13.13 12.28
N ARG A 58 0.54 -13.27 10.96
CA ARG A 58 -0.24 -14.35 10.33
C ARG A 58 0.52 -15.67 10.35
N VAL A 59 1.82 -15.64 10.07
CA VAL A 59 2.69 -16.83 10.15
C VAL A 59 2.69 -17.40 11.57
N SER A 60 2.83 -16.56 12.59
CA SER A 60 2.79 -17.00 13.99
C SER A 60 1.46 -17.64 14.37
N LYS A 61 0.32 -17.16 13.84
CA LYS A 61 -0.99 -17.79 14.08
C LYS A 61 -1.10 -19.20 13.53
N ILE A 62 -0.48 -19.48 12.39
CA ILE A 62 -0.45 -20.82 11.79
C ILE A 62 0.54 -21.71 12.54
N SER A 63 1.73 -21.18 12.83
CA SER A 63 2.79 -21.93 13.51
C SER A 63 2.43 -22.32 14.95
N ASN A 64 1.62 -21.50 15.63
CA ASN A 64 1.18 -21.73 17.01
C ASN A 64 -0.23 -22.33 17.07
N TRP A 65 -0.76 -22.82 15.94
CA TRP A 65 -2.06 -23.47 15.91
C TRP A 65 -1.98 -24.84 16.61
N PRO A 66 -2.81 -25.13 17.62
CA PRO A 66 -2.78 -26.39 18.37
C PRO A 66 -3.29 -27.59 17.57
#